data_AF-I7LB54-F1
#
_entry.id   AF-I7LB54-F1
#
_cell.length_a   1.000
_cell.length_b   1.000
_cell.length_c   1.000
_cell.angle_alpha   90.00
_cell.angle_beta   90.00
_cell.angle_gamma   90.00
#
_symmetry.space_group_name_H-M   'P 1'
#
loop_
_entity.id
_entity.type
_entity.pdbx_description
1 polymer ?
#
loop_
_entity_poly.entity_id
_entity_poly.type
_entity_poly.pdbx_seq_one_letter_code
_entity_poly.pdbx_strand_id
1 'polypeptide(L)'
;MIHQPYGDIAGAWRAFIEAQKAGKVRSIGVSNFSPDRLLDLELMSGVKPAVNQIEVSPWFQQNKAVEFNQQDHVQVEAWAPFAEGKRDIFNNPVIMKIADKYGKSTSQIILHWIIERELIVIPKTVHRKRMIENIVGASLRALQK
;
A
#
# COMPACT_ATOMS: atom_id res chain seq x y z
N MET A 1 -4.85 -9.55 -8.72
CA MET A 1 -3.41 -9.34 -8.51
C MET A 1 -2.75 -10.68 -8.27
N ILE A 2 -1.51 -10.90 -8.68
CA ILE A 2 -0.74 -12.08 -8.24
C ILE A 2 -0.38 -11.85 -6.78
N HIS A 3 -0.86 -12.71 -5.88
CA HIS A 3 -0.77 -12.46 -4.43
C HIS A 3 0.64 -12.61 -3.87
N GLN A 4 1.41 -13.58 -4.37
CA GLN A 4 2.73 -13.92 -3.85
C GLN A 4 3.70 -14.19 -5.02
N PRO A 5 5.01 -13.89 -4.88
CA PRO A 5 6.01 -14.14 -5.90
C PRO A 5 6.49 -15.61 -5.94
N TYR A 6 5.58 -16.57 -5.76
CA TYR A 6 5.86 -18.01 -5.73
C TYR A 6 5.16 -18.77 -6.86
N GLY A 7 5.79 -19.86 -7.32
CA GLY A 7 5.26 -20.70 -8.40
C GLY A 7 5.56 -20.15 -9.80
N ASP A 8 4.73 -20.53 -10.78
CA ASP A 8 4.87 -20.08 -12.17
C ASP A 8 4.32 -18.65 -12.36
N ILE A 9 5.10 -17.68 -11.90
CA ILE A 9 4.76 -16.26 -12.00
C ILE A 9 4.70 -15.80 -13.46
N ALA A 10 5.58 -16.30 -14.32
CA ALA A 10 5.61 -15.91 -15.73
C ALA A 10 4.36 -16.39 -16.49
N GLY A 11 3.93 -17.63 -16.26
CA GLY A 11 2.69 -18.17 -16.80
C GLY A 11 1.45 -17.43 -16.27
N ALA A 12 1.40 -17.20 -14.95
CA ALA A 12 0.31 -16.44 -14.34
C ALA A 12 0.21 -15.00 -14.88
N TRP A 13 1.34 -14.31 -15.06
CA TRP A 13 1.38 -12.95 -15.57
C TRP A 13 0.95 -12.88 -17.04
N ARG A 14 1.35 -13.85 -17.86
CA ARG A 14 0.88 -13.96 -19.24
C ARG A 14 -0.64 -14.09 -19.32
N ALA A 15 -1.23 -14.95 -18.48
CA ALA A 15 -2.68 -15.09 -18.41
C ALA A 15 -3.38 -13.79 -17.94
N PHE A 16 -2.76 -13.02 -17.05
CA PHE A 16 -3.25 -11.71 -16.63
C PHE A 16 -3.25 -10.69 -17.79
N ILE A 17 -2.15 -10.64 -18.56
CA ILE A 17 -2.03 -9.78 -19.74
C ILE A 17 -3.10 -10.15 -20.78
N GLU A 18 -3.30 -11.44 -21.04
CA GLU A 18 -4.36 -11.92 -21.96
C GLU A 18 -5.76 -11.55 -21.47
N ALA A 19 -6.03 -11.71 -20.17
CA ALA A 19 -7.31 -11.32 -19.58
C ALA A 19 -7.56 -9.80 -19.68
N GLN A 20 -6.52 -8.99 -19.51
CA GLN A 20 -6.61 -7.53 -19.67
C GLN A 20 -6.89 -7.15 -21.13
N LYS A 21 -6.14 -7.73 -22.08
CA LYS A 21 -6.35 -7.51 -23.53
C LYS A 21 -7.74 -7.94 -23.99
N ALA A 22 -8.28 -9.01 -23.41
CA ALA A 22 -9.65 -9.48 -23.66
C ALA A 22 -10.74 -8.65 -22.95
N GLY A 23 -10.38 -7.57 -22.23
CA GLY A 23 -11.32 -6.69 -21.54
C GLY A 23 -11.98 -7.30 -20.29
N LYS A 24 -11.50 -8.45 -19.80
CA LYS A 24 -12.08 -9.13 -18.62
C LYS A 24 -11.71 -8.44 -17.32
N VAL A 25 -10.57 -7.76 -17.30
CA VAL A 25 -10.08 -6.96 -16.16
C VAL A 25 -9.59 -5.62 -16.66
N ARG A 26 -9.78 -4.56 -15.85
CA ARG A 26 -9.31 -3.21 -16.19
C ARG A 26 -7.80 -3.05 -15.99
N SER A 27 -7.31 -3.54 -14.86
CA SER A 27 -5.91 -3.41 -14.46
C SER A 27 -5.37 -4.73 -13.90
N ILE A 28 -4.08 -4.95 -14.09
CA ILE A 28 -3.34 -6.10 -13.56
C ILE A 28 -2.24 -5.59 -12.63
N GLY A 29 -1.93 -6.37 -11.60
CA GLY A 29 -1.03 -5.95 -10.53
C GLY A 29 -0.50 -7.15 -9.75
N VAL A 30 0.45 -6.88 -8.86
CA VAL A 30 1.13 -7.88 -8.03
C VAL A 30 1.09 -7.50 -6.55
N SER A 31 1.42 -8.42 -5.65
CA SER A 31 1.53 -8.16 -4.23
C SER A 31 2.73 -8.89 -3.64
N ASN A 32 3.42 -8.25 -2.71
CA ASN A 32 4.60 -8.79 -2.03
C ASN A 32 5.81 -9.01 -2.95
N PHE A 33 5.90 -8.23 -4.04
CA PHE A 33 7.05 -8.27 -4.94
C PHE A 33 8.10 -7.25 -4.47
N SER A 34 9.30 -7.75 -4.20
CA SER A 34 10.48 -6.92 -3.97
C SER A 34 10.95 -6.27 -5.30
N PRO A 35 11.78 -5.22 -5.25
CA PRO A 35 12.27 -4.52 -6.45
C PRO A 35 12.88 -5.43 -7.52
N ASP A 36 13.69 -6.40 -7.12
CA ASP A 36 14.30 -7.40 -8.01
C ASP A 36 13.24 -8.27 -8.71
N ARG A 37 12.25 -8.77 -7.96
CA ARG A 37 11.19 -9.62 -8.52
C ARG A 37 10.24 -8.84 -9.43
N LEU A 38 10.02 -7.56 -9.14
CA LEU A 38 9.23 -6.67 -9.98
C LEU A 38 9.95 -6.39 -11.31
N LEU A 39 11.24 -6.05 -11.25
CA LEU A 39 12.08 -5.82 -12.42
C LEU A 39 12.15 -7.07 -13.32
N ASP A 40 12.36 -8.26 -12.73
CA ASP A 40 12.35 -9.52 -13.47
C ASP A 40 11.04 -9.71 -14.24
N LEU A 41 9.90 -9.45 -13.60
CA LEU A 41 8.58 -9.60 -14.22
C LEU A 41 8.38 -8.67 -15.41
N GLU A 42 8.84 -7.43 -15.28
CA GLU A 42 8.77 -6.40 -16.31
C GLU A 42 9.67 -6.74 -17.50
N LEU A 43 10.92 -7.13 -17.24
CA LEU A 43 11.88 -7.50 -18.28
C LEU A 43 11.43 -8.74 -19.06
N MET A 44 10.81 -9.72 -18.40
CA MET A 44 10.32 -10.93 -19.06
C MET A 44 9.09 -10.70 -19.94
N SER A 45 8.24 -9.72 -19.62
CA SER A 45 6.92 -9.57 -20.24
C SER A 45 6.75 -8.30 -21.06
N GLY A 46 7.56 -7.27 -20.82
CA GLY A 46 7.39 -5.92 -21.37
C GLY A 46 6.15 -5.19 -20.86
N VAL A 47 5.44 -5.73 -19.85
CA VAL A 47 4.21 -5.14 -19.30
C VAL A 47 4.38 -4.89 -17.81
N LYS A 48 4.32 -3.61 -17.43
CA LYS A 48 4.42 -3.15 -16.05
C LYS A 48 3.12 -3.43 -15.27
N PRO A 49 3.21 -3.93 -14.03
CA PRO A 49 2.06 -3.98 -13.13
C PRO A 49 1.53 -2.57 -12.85
N ALA A 50 0.21 -2.40 -12.83
CA ALA A 50 -0.37 -1.10 -12.47
C ALA A 50 -0.19 -0.78 -10.97
N VAL A 51 -0.10 -1.82 -10.14
CA VAL A 51 0.01 -1.69 -8.70
C VAL A 51 0.86 -2.83 -8.13
N ASN A 52 1.62 -2.53 -7.07
CA ASN A 52 2.27 -3.50 -6.19
C ASN A 52 1.78 -3.29 -4.76
N GLN A 53 0.99 -4.23 -4.24
CA GLN A 53 0.48 -4.18 -2.88
C GLN A 53 1.50 -4.79 -1.90
N ILE A 54 2.13 -3.98 -1.06
CA ILE A 54 3.20 -4.40 -0.12
C ILE A 54 2.92 -3.91 1.31
N GLU A 55 3.56 -4.53 2.30
CA GLU A 55 3.39 -4.13 3.70
C GLU A 55 4.00 -2.75 3.90
N VAL A 56 3.22 -1.77 4.33
CA VAL A 56 3.77 -0.46 4.69
C VAL A 56 3.12 0.01 5.97
N SER A 57 3.93 0.24 6.99
CA SER A 57 3.52 0.79 8.28
C SER A 57 4.64 1.67 8.85
N PRO A 58 4.40 2.45 9.93
CA PRO A 58 5.46 3.17 10.62
C PRO A 58 6.65 2.28 11.03
N TRP A 59 6.40 1.00 11.32
CA TRP A 59 7.41 0.02 11.71
C TRP A 59 8.09 -0.70 10.55
N PHE A 60 7.51 -0.62 9.36
CA PHE A 60 8.07 -1.20 8.16
C PHE A 60 7.75 -0.30 6.97
N GLN A 61 8.54 0.76 6.82
CA GLN A 61 8.23 1.86 5.90
C GLN A 61 8.56 1.54 4.44
N GLN A 62 9.45 0.58 4.21
CA GLN A 62 9.87 0.10 2.89
C GLN A 62 10.36 1.21 1.92
N ASN A 63 11.04 2.25 2.44
CA ASN A 63 11.42 3.45 1.66
C ASN A 63 12.05 3.15 0.30
N LYS A 64 13.03 2.23 0.23
CA LYS A 64 13.68 1.87 -1.04
C LYS A 64 12.76 1.15 -2.02
N ALA A 65 11.90 0.25 -1.52
CA ALA A 65 10.96 -0.47 -2.37
C ALA A 65 9.86 0.48 -2.88
N VAL A 66 9.37 1.38 -2.03
CA VAL A 66 8.41 2.41 -2.40
C VAL A 66 8.97 3.32 -3.48
N GLU A 67 10.19 3.85 -3.28
CA GLU A 67 10.87 4.69 -4.25
C GLU A 67 11.06 3.97 -5.59
N PHE A 68 11.52 2.71 -5.57
CA PHE A 68 11.68 1.91 -6.79
C PHE A 68 10.37 1.76 -7.57
N ASN A 69 9.28 1.39 -6.89
CA ASN A 69 7.97 1.22 -7.53
C ASN A 69 7.47 2.55 -8.13
N GLN A 70 7.61 3.66 -7.40
CA GLN A 70 7.19 4.98 -7.87
C GLN A 70 8.02 5.46 -9.08
N GLN A 71 9.34 5.26 -9.05
CA GLN A 71 10.23 5.58 -10.17
C GLN A 71 9.88 4.76 -11.42
N ASP A 72 9.43 3.52 -11.25
CA ASP A 72 9.00 2.67 -12.36
C ASP A 72 7.54 2.91 -12.81
N HIS A 73 6.83 3.85 -12.19
CA HIS A 73 5.41 4.14 -12.41
C HIS A 73 4.46 2.98 -12.02
N VAL A 74 4.87 2.17 -11.05
CA VAL A 74 4.04 1.16 -10.39
C VAL A 74 3.47 1.74 -9.10
N GLN A 75 2.14 1.86 -9.00
CA GLN A 75 1.52 2.43 -7.80
C GLN A 75 1.72 1.49 -6.61
N VAL A 76 2.15 2.02 -5.47
CA VAL A 76 2.21 1.26 -4.23
C VAL A 76 0.86 1.29 -3.53
N GLU A 77 0.42 0.13 -3.06
CA GLU A 77 -0.74 -0.05 -2.19
C GLU A 77 -0.33 -0.68 -0.85
N ALA A 78 -0.49 0.06 0.24
CA ALA A 78 -0.07 -0.33 1.58
C ALA A 78 -1.09 -1.27 2.23
N TRP A 79 -0.69 -2.53 2.43
CA TRP A 79 -1.39 -3.46 3.32
C TRP A 79 -0.81 -3.42 4.74
N ALA A 80 -1.62 -3.87 5.72
CA ALA A 80 -1.36 -3.75 7.16
C ALA A 80 -0.81 -2.37 7.60
N PRO A 81 -1.50 -1.26 7.27
CA PRO A 81 -1.03 0.09 7.61
C PRO A 81 -0.77 0.31 9.11
N PHE A 82 -1.48 -0.44 9.95
CA PHE A 82 -1.33 -0.40 11.40
C PHE A 82 -0.43 -1.50 11.97
N ALA A 83 0.38 -2.17 11.16
CA ALA A 83 1.18 -3.34 11.58
C ALA A 83 0.34 -4.38 12.37
N GLU A 84 -0.95 -4.52 12.03
CA GLU A 84 -1.93 -5.35 12.76
C GLU A 84 -2.05 -5.05 14.27
N GLY A 85 -1.71 -3.83 14.70
CA GLY A 85 -1.69 -3.43 16.11
C GLY A 85 -0.44 -3.88 16.87
N LYS A 86 0.55 -4.48 16.19
CA LYS A 86 1.80 -4.95 16.82
C LYS A 86 2.63 -3.80 17.36
N ARG A 87 3.47 -4.13 18.35
CA ARG A 87 4.43 -3.19 19.00
C ARG A 87 3.76 -1.92 19.52
N ASP A 88 2.52 -2.06 20.00
CA ASP A 88 1.74 -0.99 20.61
C ASP A 88 1.68 0.29 19.76
N ILE A 89 1.54 0.13 18.44
CA ILE A 89 1.63 1.22 17.47
C ILE A 89 0.66 2.38 17.76
N PHE A 90 -0.50 2.08 18.36
CA PHE A 90 -1.53 3.08 18.65
C PHE A 90 -1.20 3.98 19.83
N ASN A 91 -0.34 3.52 20.74
CA ASN A 91 0.10 4.27 21.93
C ASN A 91 1.55 4.75 21.80
N ASN A 92 2.12 4.74 20.59
CA ASN A 92 3.46 5.24 20.40
C ASN A 92 3.55 6.74 20.78
N PRO A 93 4.47 7.15 21.68
CA PRO A 93 4.51 8.54 22.18
C PRO A 93 4.70 9.60 21.09
N VAL A 94 5.46 9.28 20.03
CA VAL A 94 5.69 10.22 18.91
C VAL A 94 4.39 10.41 18.13
N ILE A 95 3.70 9.31 17.79
CA ILE A 95 2.48 9.39 17.00
C ILE A 95 1.33 10.00 17.83
N MET A 96 1.22 9.65 19.11
CA MET A 96 0.27 10.27 20.04
C MET A 96 0.46 11.78 20.15
N LYS A 97 1.70 12.25 20.30
CA LYS A 97 1.99 13.69 20.36
C LYS A 97 1.54 14.43 19.09
N ILE A 98 1.66 13.79 17.92
CA ILE A 98 1.19 14.34 16.65
C ILE A 98 -0.35 14.33 16.61
N ALA A 99 -0.96 13.21 17.02
CA ALA A 99 -2.41 13.07 17.14
C ALA A 99 -3.03 14.16 18.03
N ASP A 100 -2.45 14.41 19.20
CA ASP A 100 -2.87 15.44 20.15
C ASP A 100 -2.75 16.84 19.55
N LYS A 101 -1.64 17.16 18.88
CA LYS A 101 -1.42 18.45 18.21
C LYS A 101 -2.56 18.79 17.25
N TYR A 102 -3.12 17.79 16.57
CA TYR A 102 -4.13 17.98 15.53
C TYR A 102 -5.55 17.55 15.91
N GLY A 103 -5.76 17.11 17.16
CA GLY A 103 -7.06 16.58 17.62
C GLY A 103 -7.53 15.39 16.79
N LYS A 104 -6.62 14.48 16.43
CA LYS A 104 -6.88 13.28 15.62
C LYS A 104 -6.52 12.02 16.40
N SER A 105 -7.00 10.87 15.94
CA SER A 105 -6.55 9.59 16.48
C SER A 105 -5.19 9.18 15.90
N THR A 106 -4.45 8.33 16.62
CA THR A 106 -3.23 7.69 16.10
C THR A 106 -3.47 6.98 14.76
N SER A 107 -4.62 6.30 14.62
CA SER A 107 -5.01 5.65 13.36
C SER A 107 -5.06 6.64 12.20
N GLN A 108 -5.69 7.80 12.41
CA GLN A 108 -5.80 8.84 11.38
C GLN A 108 -4.44 9.42 11.00
N ILE A 109 -3.55 9.64 11.98
CA ILE A 109 -2.18 10.11 11.71
C ILE A 109 -1.41 9.09 10.88
N ILE A 110 -1.49 7.79 11.20
CA ILE A 110 -0.81 6.75 10.45
C ILE A 110 -1.31 6.68 9.00
N LEU A 111 -2.63 6.70 8.80
CA LEU A 111 -3.20 6.66 7.45
C LEU A 111 -2.82 7.90 6.64
N HIS A 112 -2.88 9.07 7.25
CA HIS A 112 -2.47 10.31 6.60
C HIS A 112 -0.98 10.27 6.22
N TRP A 113 -0.11 9.78 7.10
CA TRP A 113 1.31 9.62 6.79
C TRP A 113 1.57 8.72 5.57
N ILE A 114 0.79 7.66 5.39
CA ILE A 114 0.89 6.79 4.19
C ILE A 114 0.44 7.54 2.94
N ILE A 115 -0.62 8.35 3.03
CA ILE A 115 -1.19 9.10 1.90
C ILE A 115 -0.29 10.25 1.45
N GLU A 116 0.33 10.97 2.40
CA GLU A 116 1.31 12.02 2.08
C GLU A 116 2.56 11.48 1.37
N ARG A 117 2.80 10.16 1.44
CA ARG A 117 3.83 9.47 0.67
C ARG A 117 3.37 9.02 -0.72
N GLU A 118 2.19 9.47 -1.15
CA GLU A 118 1.54 9.12 -2.42
C GLU A 118 1.27 7.61 -2.58
N LEU A 119 0.93 6.94 -1.48
CA LEU A 119 0.58 5.53 -1.45
C LEU A 119 -0.93 5.33 -1.30
N ILE A 120 -1.49 4.33 -1.99
CA ILE A 120 -2.85 3.85 -1.70
C ILE A 120 -2.79 3.11 -0.35
N VAL A 121 -3.83 3.20 0.48
CA VAL A 121 -3.88 2.54 1.78
C VAL A 121 -5.20 1.78 1.98
N ILE A 122 -5.10 0.54 2.49
CA ILE A 122 -6.25 -0.35 2.69
C ILE A 122 -6.37 -0.83 4.15
N PRO A 123 -6.81 0.03 5.10
CA PRO A 123 -6.95 -0.37 6.49
C PRO A 123 -8.13 -1.32 6.70
N LYS A 124 -7.88 -2.47 7.33
CA LYS A 124 -8.93 -3.43 7.69
C LYS A 124 -9.57 -3.08 9.03
N THR A 125 -10.91 -3.10 9.06
CA THR A 125 -11.71 -3.09 10.29
C THR A 125 -13.08 -3.70 10.01
N VAL A 126 -13.68 -4.32 11.03
CA VAL A 126 -15.09 -4.79 10.97
C VAL A 126 -16.03 -3.87 11.76
N HIS A 127 -15.50 -2.89 12.49
CA HIS A 127 -16.30 -1.97 13.30
C HIS A 127 -16.62 -0.70 12.53
N ARG A 128 -17.92 -0.41 12.37
CA ARG A 128 -18.44 0.77 11.65
C ARG A 128 -17.83 2.09 12.12
N LYS A 129 -17.70 2.28 13.45
CA LYS A 129 -17.08 3.49 14.02
C LYS A 129 -15.66 3.71 13.49
N ARG A 130 -14.85 2.64 13.41
CA ARG A 130 -13.49 2.69 12.88
C ARG A 130 -13.45 2.87 11.36
N MET A 131 -14.43 2.36 10.63
CA MET A 131 -14.53 2.64 9.18
C MET A 131 -14.71 4.13 8.93
N ILE A 132 -15.62 4.78 9.67
CA ILE A 132 -15.86 6.23 9.61
C ILE A 132 -14.60 7.00 10.04
N GLU A 133 -13.94 6.57 11.11
CA GLU A 133 -12.69 7.19 11.57
C GLU A 133 -11.58 7.12 10.50
N ASN A 134 -11.39 5.94 9.91
CA ASN A 134 -10.33 5.68 8.94
C ASN A 134 -10.54 6.46 7.63
N ILE A 135 -11.76 6.53 7.11
CA ILE A 135 -12.04 7.26 5.86
C ILE A 135 -11.88 8.78 6.04
N VAL A 136 -12.16 9.31 7.23
CA VAL A 136 -11.91 10.73 7.56
C VAL A 136 -10.42 11.02 7.72
N GLY A 137 -9.64 10.07 8.25
CA GLY A 137 -8.18 10.19 8.30
C GLY A 137 -7.54 10.29 6.91
N ALA A 138 -8.13 9.60 5.94
CA ALA A 138 -7.64 9.59 4.56
C ALA A 138 -7.87 10.90 3.78
N SER A 139 -8.67 11.84 4.31
CA SER A 139 -9.02 13.10 3.65
C SER A 139 -8.38 14.34 4.30
N LEU A 140 -7.48 14.17 5.27
CA LEU A 140 -6.85 15.26 6.01
C LEU A 140 -5.84 16.05 5.14
N ARG A 141 -6.31 16.87 4.19
CA ARG A 141 -5.50 17.95 3.58
C ARG A 141 -5.12 19.06 4.59
N ALA A 142 -5.59 18.94 5.84
CA ALA A 142 -5.57 19.99 6.85
C ALA A 142 -4.30 20.01 7.74
N LEU A 143 -3.35 19.11 7.53
CA LEU A 143 -2.13 19.03 8.35
C LEU A 143 -0.95 19.86 7.82
N GLN A 144 -1.17 20.61 6.73
CA GLN A 144 -0.21 21.53 6.11
C GLN A 144 -0.32 22.99 6.60
N LYS A 145 -0.98 23.25 7.74
CA LYS A 145 -1.01 24.59 8.36
C LYS A 145 -0.32 24.60 9.72
#